data_AF-A0A2E4DV72-F1
#
_entry.id   AF-A0A2E4DV72-F1
#
_cell.length_a   1.000
_cell.length_b   1.000
_cell.length_c   1.000
_cell.angle_alpha   90.00
_cell.angle_beta   90.00
_cell.angle_gamma   90.00
#
_symmetry.space_group_name_H-M   'P 1'
#
loop_
_entity.id
_entity.type
_entity.pdbx_description
1 polymer ?
#
loop_
_entity_poly.entity_id
_entity_poly.type
_entity_poly.pdbx_seq_one_letter_code
_entity_poly.pdbx_strand_id
1 'polypeptide(L)'
;MKKWDSSYDGGGTGGTHGEQWQHPVINGNKIYLRPYDFDLQTGQKGTYVLHRGGHGCGGLSGSANYLYGRGDNPRLYELGDEETSGLPMSRVNRPGCWINMIPANGMVIIPESSSGCTCAYPLQTFLCYIPNGD
;
A
#
# COMPACT_ATOMS: atom_id res chain seq x y z
N MET A 1 18.02 -22.25 9.66
CA MET A 1 16.98 -23.20 9.22
C MET A 1 15.82 -22.40 8.64
N LYS A 2 15.33 -22.73 7.45
CA LYS A 2 14.16 -22.06 6.83
C LYS A 2 12.89 -22.51 7.56
N LYS A 3 12.11 -21.56 8.12
CA LYS A 3 10.87 -21.88 8.88
C LYS A 3 9.73 -22.34 7.97
N TRP A 4 9.52 -21.64 6.87
CA TRP A 4 8.50 -21.94 5.88
C TRP A 4 8.88 -21.30 4.54
N ASP A 5 8.16 -21.70 3.49
CA ASP A 5 8.23 -21.15 2.15
C ASP A 5 6.83 -21.06 1.59
N SER A 6 6.50 -19.96 0.93
CA SER A 6 5.22 -19.80 0.23
C SER A 6 5.40 -18.89 -0.96
N SER A 7 4.70 -19.22 -2.04
CA SER A 7 4.77 -18.51 -3.32
C SER A 7 3.37 -18.34 -3.88
N TYR A 8 3.14 -17.23 -4.56
CA TYR A 8 1.93 -16.98 -5.32
C TYR A 8 2.29 -16.20 -6.58
N ASP A 9 1.43 -16.23 -7.59
CA ASP A 9 1.60 -15.41 -8.77
C ASP A 9 1.18 -13.96 -8.46
N GLY A 10 2.18 -13.07 -8.37
CA GLY A 10 1.99 -11.64 -8.12
C GLY A 10 1.79 -10.80 -9.38
N GLY A 11 1.75 -11.42 -10.56
CA GLY A 11 1.72 -10.76 -11.86
C GLY A 11 3.08 -10.75 -12.58
N GLY A 12 3.14 -10.04 -13.70
CA GLY A 12 4.28 -10.07 -14.63
C GLY A 12 5.61 -9.62 -14.00
N THR A 13 6.66 -10.38 -14.31
CA THR A 13 8.06 -10.05 -14.01
C THR A 13 8.79 -9.58 -15.28
N GLY A 14 9.76 -8.66 -15.19
CA GLY A 14 10.52 -8.14 -16.34
C GLY A 14 10.95 -6.67 -16.29
N GLY A 15 10.90 -6.01 -15.13
CA GLY A 15 11.21 -4.59 -14.97
C GLY A 15 10.12 -3.64 -15.50
N THR A 16 8.88 -4.11 -15.64
CA THR A 16 7.78 -3.26 -16.11
C THR A 16 7.44 -2.18 -15.08
N HIS A 17 6.85 -1.06 -15.53
CA HIS A 17 6.52 0.07 -14.64
C HIS A 17 5.52 -0.38 -13.58
N GLY A 18 6.05 -0.68 -12.40
CA GLY A 18 5.25 -1.12 -11.28
C GLY A 18 5.53 -2.46 -10.67
N GLU A 19 6.61 -3.09 -11.08
CA GLU A 19 6.95 -4.42 -10.56
C GLU A 19 7.57 -4.37 -9.15
N GLN A 20 8.17 -3.24 -8.77
CA GLN A 20 8.98 -3.11 -7.55
C GLN A 20 8.18 -3.01 -6.24
N TRP A 21 6.88 -3.34 -6.22
CA TRP A 21 6.04 -3.18 -5.02
C TRP A 21 5.90 -4.44 -4.20
N GLN A 22 6.70 -5.46 -4.50
CA GLN A 22 6.73 -6.75 -3.81
C GLN A 22 7.41 -6.64 -2.43
N HIS A 23 7.08 -5.60 -1.68
CA HIS A 23 7.61 -5.34 -0.34
C HIS A 23 6.50 -5.59 0.66
N PRO A 24 6.64 -6.60 1.54
CA PRO A 24 5.61 -6.95 2.49
C PRO A 24 5.48 -5.89 3.59
N VAL A 25 4.27 -5.73 4.09
CA VAL A 25 4.01 -5.03 5.35
C VAL A 25 3.74 -6.07 6.43
N ILE A 26 4.45 -6.00 7.55
CA ILE A 26 4.19 -6.86 8.70
C ILE A 26 3.32 -6.06 9.69
N ASN A 27 2.20 -6.65 10.09
CA ASN A 27 1.35 -6.11 11.16
C ASN A 27 0.83 -7.26 12.03
N GLY A 28 1.19 -7.23 13.31
CA GLY A 28 0.91 -8.31 14.24
C GLY A 28 1.50 -9.64 13.76
N ASN A 29 0.65 -10.67 13.67
CA ASN A 29 1.03 -12.00 13.19
C ASN A 29 0.76 -12.21 11.68
N LYS A 30 0.47 -11.14 10.93
CA LYS A 30 0.20 -11.21 9.49
C LYS A 30 1.29 -10.50 8.68
N ILE A 31 1.60 -11.07 7.53
CA ILE A 31 2.37 -10.46 6.45
C ILE A 31 1.39 -10.11 5.34
N TYR A 32 1.32 -8.83 4.98
CA TYR A 32 0.54 -8.35 3.85
C TYR A 32 1.47 -8.19 2.65
N LEU A 33 1.28 -9.05 1.65
CA LEU A 33 2.05 -9.04 0.42
C LEU A 33 1.08 -9.18 -0.75
N ARG A 34 0.79 -8.06 -1.41
CA ARG A 34 -0.31 -7.92 -2.36
C ARG A 34 -0.36 -9.09 -3.37
N PRO A 35 -1.55 -9.69 -3.60
CA PRO A 35 -2.84 -9.26 -3.06
C PRO A 35 -3.19 -9.91 -1.73
N TYR A 36 -2.37 -10.80 -1.20
CA TYR A 36 -2.76 -11.68 -0.11
C TYR A 36 -2.15 -11.30 1.22
N ASP A 37 -2.75 -11.82 2.29
CA ASP A 37 -2.11 -11.93 3.59
C ASP A 37 -1.56 -13.34 3.81
N PHE A 38 -0.61 -13.44 4.73
CA PHE A 38 0.01 -14.69 5.15
C PHE A 38 0.24 -14.66 6.66
N ASP A 39 0.12 -15.81 7.31
CA ASP A 39 0.51 -15.97 8.69
C ASP A 39 2.05 -15.90 8.84
N LEU A 40 2.54 -15.04 9.74
CA LEU A 40 3.97 -14.78 9.92
C LEU A 40 4.75 -16.01 10.43
N GLN A 41 4.11 -16.89 11.21
CA GLN A 41 4.80 -18.03 11.83
C GLN A 41 4.82 -19.27 10.94
N THR A 42 3.79 -19.46 10.13
CA THR A 42 3.55 -20.67 9.33
C THR A 42 3.72 -20.44 7.83
N GLY A 43 3.64 -19.19 7.36
CA GLY A 43 3.62 -18.84 5.95
C GLY A 43 2.30 -19.16 5.24
N GLN A 44 1.30 -19.69 5.96
CA GLN A 44 0.02 -20.04 5.37
C GLN A 44 -0.69 -18.80 4.84
N LYS A 45 -1.11 -18.86 3.57
CA LYS A 45 -1.91 -17.82 2.92
C LYS A 45 -3.26 -17.69 3.62
N GLY A 46 -3.65 -16.46 3.95
CA GLY A 46 -4.96 -16.13 4.51
C GLY A 46 -6.03 -15.87 3.44
N THR A 47 -7.13 -15.25 3.87
CA THR A 47 -8.30 -14.96 3.03
C THR A 47 -8.35 -13.52 2.53
N TYR A 48 -7.48 -12.63 3.02
CA TYR A 48 -7.49 -11.23 2.65
C TYR A 48 -7.07 -11.05 1.19
N VAL A 49 -7.76 -10.16 0.47
CA VAL A 49 -7.44 -9.82 -0.91
C VAL A 49 -7.46 -8.30 -1.09
N LEU A 50 -6.30 -7.74 -1.46
CA LEU A 50 -6.14 -6.30 -1.73
C LEU A 50 -6.15 -6.02 -3.23
N HIS A 51 -7.20 -5.35 -3.67
CA HIS A 51 -7.29 -4.71 -4.97
C HIS A 51 -6.77 -3.29 -4.89
N ARG A 52 -5.79 -2.97 -5.73
CA ARG A 52 -5.06 -1.70 -5.65
C ARG A 52 -5.90 -0.48 -6.06
N GLY A 53 -7.07 -0.70 -6.69
CA GLY A 53 -7.93 0.37 -7.17
C GLY A 53 -7.23 1.31 -8.16
N GLY A 54 -6.39 0.75 -9.03
CA GLY A 54 -5.62 1.51 -10.00
C GLY A 54 -4.32 0.84 -10.43
N HIS A 55 -3.51 1.60 -11.15
CA HIS A 55 -2.19 1.18 -11.61
C HIS A 55 -1.06 2.01 -10.98
N GLY A 56 0.14 1.45 -10.97
CA GLY A 56 1.35 2.25 -10.85
C GLY A 56 2.01 2.29 -9.48
N CYS A 57 3.19 2.93 -9.51
CA CYS A 57 4.28 2.66 -8.58
C CYS A 57 4.00 2.95 -7.09
N GLY A 58 4.44 2.11 -6.16
CA GLY A 58 4.41 2.41 -4.72
C GLY A 58 4.38 1.18 -3.81
N GLY A 59 5.28 1.11 -2.83
CA GLY A 59 5.22 0.10 -1.76
C GLY A 59 4.06 0.40 -0.81
N LEU A 60 3.50 -0.64 -0.19
CA LEU A 60 2.53 -0.45 0.89
C LEU A 60 3.26 -0.06 2.18
N SER A 61 2.64 0.78 2.98
CA SER A 61 2.93 0.95 4.41
C SER A 61 1.68 0.60 5.22
N GLY A 62 1.79 0.49 6.54
CA GLY A 62 0.65 0.11 7.36
C GLY A 62 0.65 0.75 8.74
N SER A 63 -0.55 0.94 9.26
CA SER A 63 -0.85 1.20 10.67
C SER A 63 -1.53 -0.05 11.26
N ALA A 64 -1.97 0.01 12.51
CA ALA A 64 -2.65 -1.11 13.17
C ALA A 64 -3.90 -1.59 12.40
N ASN A 65 -4.65 -0.67 11.77
CA ASN A 65 -5.96 -0.96 11.19
C ASN A 65 -6.01 -0.81 9.65
N TYR A 66 -5.00 -0.20 9.03
CA TYR A 66 -5.02 0.10 7.61
C TYR A 66 -3.67 -0.10 6.94
N LEU A 67 -3.70 -0.46 5.65
CA LEU A 67 -2.59 -0.30 4.74
C LEU A 67 -2.75 0.99 3.94
N TYR A 68 -1.65 1.55 3.50
CA TYR A 68 -1.61 2.75 2.68
C TYR A 68 -0.75 2.46 1.46
N GLY A 69 -1.30 2.72 0.28
CA GLY A 69 -0.60 2.50 -0.98
C GLY A 69 -1.08 3.38 -2.10
N ARG A 70 -0.20 3.61 -3.07
CA ARG A 70 -0.59 4.31 -4.31
C ARG A 70 -1.37 3.36 -5.22
N GLY A 71 -2.66 3.62 -5.39
CA GLY A 71 -3.41 3.15 -6.57
C GLY A 71 -3.26 4.16 -7.69
N ASP A 72 -4.38 4.57 -8.30
CA ASP A 72 -4.37 5.76 -9.18
C ASP A 72 -4.05 7.05 -8.41
N ASN A 73 -4.34 7.06 -7.11
CA ASN A 73 -4.17 8.14 -6.16
C ASN A 73 -3.77 7.57 -4.78
N PRO A 74 -3.46 8.42 -3.77
CA PRO A 74 -3.25 7.93 -2.41
C PRO A 74 -4.50 7.21 -1.90
N ARG A 75 -4.35 5.98 -1.41
CA ARG A 75 -5.44 5.15 -0.92
C ARG A 75 -5.12 4.55 0.45
N LEU A 76 -6.16 4.36 1.25
CA LEU A 76 -6.15 3.52 2.44
C LEU A 76 -6.92 2.22 2.17
N TYR A 77 -6.48 1.12 2.76
CA TYR A 77 -7.11 -0.20 2.68
C TYR A 77 -7.34 -0.71 4.09
N GLU A 78 -8.58 -1.04 4.42
CA GLU A 78 -8.91 -1.60 5.72
C GLU A 78 -8.31 -3.00 5.86
N LEU A 79 -7.81 -3.30 7.07
CA LEU A 79 -7.33 -4.62 7.43
C LEU A 79 -8.46 -5.45 8.05
N GLY A 80 -8.52 -6.73 7.70
CA GLY A 80 -9.55 -7.67 8.18
C GLY A 80 -9.44 -9.00 7.44
N ASP A 81 -10.52 -9.78 7.45
CA ASP A 81 -10.62 -11.08 6.77
C ASP A 81 -11.50 -11.03 5.52
N GLU A 82 -11.45 -9.92 4.79
CA GLU A 82 -12.27 -9.67 3.60
C GLU A 82 -11.45 -9.11 2.42
N GLU A 83 -12.09 -9.07 1.25
CA GLU A 83 -11.55 -8.44 0.04
C GLU A 83 -11.81 -6.92 0.07
N THR A 84 -10.81 -6.11 -0.28
CA THR A 84 -10.93 -4.64 -0.30
C THR A 84 -10.33 -4.01 -1.54
N SER A 85 -10.97 -2.96 -2.07
CA SER A 85 -10.41 -2.07 -3.09
C SER A 85 -9.83 -0.77 -2.54
N GLY A 86 -9.92 -0.60 -1.22
CA GLY A 86 -9.55 0.62 -0.51
C GLY A 86 -10.36 1.85 -0.92
N LEU A 87 -10.10 2.95 -0.21
CA LEU A 87 -10.73 4.24 -0.44
C LEU A 87 -9.66 5.28 -0.83
N PRO A 88 -9.91 6.13 -1.84
CA PRO A 88 -9.01 7.23 -2.16
C PRO A 88 -9.05 8.29 -1.06
N MET A 89 -7.88 8.65 -0.50
CA MET A 89 -7.73 9.75 0.47
C MET A 89 -7.75 11.12 -0.21
N SER A 90 -7.33 11.16 -1.46
CA SER A 90 -7.29 12.36 -2.29
C SER A 90 -7.34 11.95 -3.75
N ARG A 91 -7.72 12.89 -4.62
CA ARG A 91 -7.69 12.73 -6.07
C ARG A 91 -6.74 13.70 -6.77
N VAL A 92 -6.07 14.56 -6.00
CA VAL A 92 -5.40 15.77 -6.51
C VAL A 92 -3.88 15.75 -6.36
N ASN A 93 -3.33 14.79 -5.63
CA ASN A 93 -1.89 14.59 -5.48
C ASN A 93 -1.50 13.16 -5.89
N ARG A 94 -0.21 12.97 -6.18
CA ARG A 94 0.37 11.70 -6.57
C ARG A 94 1.49 11.32 -5.60
N PRO A 95 1.36 10.18 -4.88
CA PRO A 95 2.46 9.63 -4.10
C PRO A 95 3.60 9.11 -4.99
N GLY A 96 4.76 8.99 -4.37
CA GLY A 96 5.99 8.52 -4.99
C GLY A 96 5.93 7.05 -5.38
N CYS A 97 6.93 6.61 -6.14
CA CYS A 97 6.99 5.24 -6.67
C CYS A 97 7.39 4.17 -5.65
N TRP A 98 7.71 4.56 -4.42
CA TRP A 98 8.12 3.67 -3.34
C TRP A 98 7.18 3.80 -2.13
N ILE A 99 7.65 3.51 -0.93
CA ILE A 99 6.98 3.84 0.33
C ILE A 99 6.97 5.38 0.45
N ASN A 100 5.82 5.99 0.17
CA ASN A 100 5.65 7.45 0.22
C ASN A 100 4.43 7.88 1.03
N MET A 101 3.65 6.94 1.55
CA MET A 101 2.64 7.25 2.57
C MET A 101 3.12 6.72 3.90
N ILE A 102 3.22 7.59 4.90
CA ILE A 102 3.85 7.30 6.18
C ILE A 102 2.79 7.49 7.26
N PRO A 103 2.17 6.40 7.75
CA PRO A 103 1.34 6.47 8.93
C PRO A 103 2.23 6.63 10.17
N ALA A 104 2.11 7.76 10.87
CA ALA A 104 2.91 8.05 12.05
C ALA A 104 2.14 8.96 13.02
N ASN A 105 2.21 8.64 14.32
CA ASN A 105 1.65 9.44 15.41
C ASN A 105 0.18 9.87 15.19
N GLY A 106 -0.67 8.93 14.75
CA GLY A 106 -2.08 9.19 14.48
C GLY A 106 -2.35 10.01 13.21
N MET A 107 -1.35 10.20 12.35
CA MET A 107 -1.48 10.93 11.09
C MET A 107 -1.04 10.07 9.91
N VAL A 108 -1.44 10.47 8.69
CA VAL A 108 -0.90 9.91 7.44
C VAL A 108 -0.23 11.01 6.65
N ILE A 109 1.07 10.87 6.47
CA ILE A 109 1.93 11.85 5.85
C ILE A 109 2.28 11.41 4.42
N ILE A 110 2.18 12.32 3.46
CA ILE A 110 2.51 12.09 2.05
C ILE A 110 3.49 13.16 1.57
N PRO A 111 4.81 12.87 1.55
CA PRO A 111 5.80 13.79 1.01
C PRO A 111 5.61 14.05 -0.49
N GLU A 112 5.89 15.28 -0.91
CA GLU A 112 5.89 15.69 -2.31
C GLU A 112 6.80 14.77 -3.15
N SER A 113 6.31 14.33 -4.31
CA SER A 113 7.02 13.38 -5.18
C SER A 113 6.51 13.38 -6.63
N SER A 114 5.81 14.44 -7.01
CA SER A 114 5.20 14.68 -8.32
C SER A 114 5.82 15.84 -9.09
N SER A 115 6.79 16.57 -8.52
CA SER A 115 7.54 17.67 -9.14
C SER A 115 8.28 17.29 -10.44
N GLY A 116 8.49 15.99 -10.69
CA GLY A 116 9.00 15.46 -11.96
C GLY A 116 7.99 14.66 -12.80
N CYS A 117 6.71 14.61 -12.41
CA CYS A 117 5.69 13.86 -13.15
C CYS A 117 5.10 14.70 -14.28
N THR A 118 4.86 14.07 -15.44
CA THR A 118 4.03 14.63 -16.52
C THR A 118 2.53 14.53 -16.25
N CYS A 119 2.17 14.14 -15.03
CA CYS A 119 0.86 13.69 -14.64
C CYS A 119 0.01 14.89 -14.17
N ALA A 120 -1.26 14.96 -14.58
CA ALA A 120 -2.14 16.10 -14.32
C ALA A 120 -2.72 16.12 -12.88
N TYR A 121 -1.86 16.02 -11.87
CA TYR A 121 -2.27 16.17 -10.46
C TYR A 121 -2.01 17.62 -10.01
N PRO A 122 -3.06 18.39 -9.69
CA PRO A 122 -2.94 19.84 -9.48
C PRO A 122 -2.18 20.23 -8.21
N LEU A 123 -2.04 19.34 -7.22
CA LEU A 123 -1.31 19.62 -5.98
C LEU A 123 0.04 18.90 -5.95
N GLN A 124 1.11 19.67 -6.12
CA GLN A 124 2.51 19.26 -5.93
C GLN A 124 3.00 19.80 -4.58
N THR A 125 2.48 19.23 -3.50
CA THR A 125 2.83 19.66 -2.14
C THR A 125 2.86 18.45 -1.20
N PHE A 126 3.39 18.68 -0.01
CA PHE A 126 3.34 17.76 1.11
C PHE A 126 1.93 17.77 1.71
N LEU A 127 1.33 16.59 1.94
CA LEU A 127 0.03 16.47 2.60
C LEU A 127 0.17 15.72 3.93
N CYS A 128 -0.60 16.16 4.92
CA CYS A 128 -0.76 15.47 6.20
C CYS A 128 -2.24 15.34 6.50
N TYR A 129 -2.71 14.11 6.72
CA TYR A 129 -4.09 13.82 7.10
C TYR A 129 -4.13 13.45 8.57
N ILE A 130 -5.10 14.01 9.28
CA ILE A 130 -5.46 13.61 10.62
C ILE A 130 -6.87 12.99 10.57
N PRO A 131 -7.17 11.96 11.37
CA PRO A 131 -8.53 11.48 11.56
C PRO A 131 -9.40 12.64 12.06
N ASN A 132 -10.59 12.80 11.47
CA ASN A 132 -11.59 13.64 12.09
C ASN A 132 -12.16 12.84 13.26
N GLY A 133 -11.89 13.28 14.49
CA GLY A 133 -12.50 12.70 15.67
C GLY A 133 -13.92 13.24 15.83
N ASP A 134 -14.89 12.34 15.93
CA ASP A 134 -16.12 12.63 16.67
C ASP A 134 -15.89 12.30 18.15
#